data_AF-A0A523NUN8-F1
#
_entry.id   AF-A0A523NUN8-F1
#
_cell.length_a   1.000
_cell.length_b   1.000
_cell.length_c   1.000
_cell.angle_alpha   90.00
_cell.angle_beta   90.00
_cell.angle_gamma   90.00
#
_symmetry.space_group_name_H-M   'P 1'
#
loop_
_entity.id
_entity.type
_entity.pdbx_description
1 polymer ?
#
loop_
_entity_poly.entity_id
_entity_poly.type
_entity_poly.pdbx_seq_one_letter_code
_entity_poly.pdbx_strand_id
1 'polypeptide(L)' 'MIRRLCVIGVGLIGGSLARALRVVGAVETIVGCGRGEKNLARARELNVIDEYMLDPADAVEG' A
#
# COMPACT_ATOMS: atom_id res chain seq x y z
N MET A 1 -15.75 4.31 -4.61
CA MET A 1 -14.37 4.78 -4.88
C MET A 1 -13.69 4.94 -3.53
N ILE A 2 -12.49 4.37 -3.36
CA ILE A 2 -11.72 4.40 -2.11
C ILE A 2 -10.71 5.53 -2.22
N ARG A 3 -10.78 6.52 -1.33
CA ARG A 3 -9.79 7.61 -1.32
C ARG A 3 -8.42 7.11 -0.88
N ARG A 4 -8.36 6.42 0.26
CA ARG A 4 -7.11 5.94 0.84
C ARG A 4 -7.26 4.48 1.24
N LEU A 5 -6.39 3.62 0.69
CA LEU A 5 -6.33 2.20 1.00
C LEU A 5 -5.05 1.91 1.79
N CYS A 6 -5.19 1.54 3.06
CA CYS A 6 -4.08 1.00 3.84
C CYS A 6 -3.97 -0.52 3.61
N VAL A 7 -2.77 -0.99 3.25
CA VAL A 7 -2.43 -2.40 3.04
C VAL A 7 -1.40 -2.81 4.08
N ILE A 8 -1.85 -3.49 5.13
CA ILE A 8 -0.98 -4.07 6.16
C ILE A 8 -0.42 -5.40 5.62
N GLY A 9 0.85 -5.38 5.22
CA GLY A 9 1.53 -6.51 4.58
C GLY A 9 1.51 -6.44 3.05
N VAL A 10 2.50 -5.75 2.47
CA VAL A 10 2.64 -5.55 1.02
C VAL A 10 3.39 -6.72 0.35
N GLY A 11 2.89 -7.93 0.57
CA GLY A 11 3.42 -9.17 -0.02
C GLY A 11 2.74 -9.53 -1.34
N LEU A 12 2.81 -10.82 -1.72
CA LEU A 12 2.19 -11.32 -2.96
C LEU A 12 0.69 -11.00 -3.04
N ILE A 13 -0.08 -11.25 -1.97
CA ILE A 13 -1.53 -11.06 -1.96
C ILE A 13 -1.90 -9.57 -1.85
N GLY A 14 -1.44 -8.90 -0.78
CA GLY A 14 -1.76 -7.50 -0.54
C GLY A 14 -1.30 -6.59 -1.68
N GLY A 15 -0.10 -6.81 -2.20
CA GLY A 15 0.43 -6.07 -3.35
C GLY A 15 -0.32 -6.36 -4.65
N SER A 16 -0.73 -7.60 -4.91
CA SER A 16 -1.50 -7.92 -6.13
C SER A 16 -2.89 -7.30 -6.10
N LEU A 17 -3.56 -7.32 -4.94
CA LEU A 17 -4.85 -6.66 -4.76
C LEU A 17 -4.74 -5.14 -4.94
N ALA A 18 -3.75 -4.50 -4.30
CA ALA A 18 -3.46 -3.08 -4.45
C ALA A 18 -3.29 -2.68 -5.92
N ARG A 19 -2.49 -3.44 -6.68
CA ARG A 19 -2.30 -3.22 -8.11
C ARG A 19 -3.60 -3.40 -8.91
N ALA A 20 -4.36 -4.45 -8.64
CA ALA A 20 -5.61 -4.70 -9.36
C ALA A 20 -6.61 -3.55 -9.16
N LEU A 21 -6.75 -3.07 -7.92
CA LEU A 21 -7.63 -1.94 -7.58
C LEU A 21 -7.17 -0.63 -8.23
N ARG A 22 -5.85 -0.41 -8.32
CA ARG A 22 -5.27 0.73 -9.05
C ARG A 22 -5.60 0.68 -10.54
N VAL A 23 -5.45 -0.47 -11.19
CA VAL A 23 -5.71 -0.65 -12.63
C VAL A 23 -7.16 -0.30 -12.98
N VAL A 24 -8.12 -0.66 -12.13
CA VAL A 24 -9.53 -0.35 -12.36
C VAL A 24 -9.95 1.04 -11.86
N GLY A 25 -9.01 1.86 -11.39
CA GLY A 25 -9.29 3.21 -10.88
C GLY A 25 -10.14 3.24 -9.61
N ALA A 26 -10.15 2.16 -8.83
CA ALA A 26 -10.99 2.06 -7.63
C ALA A 26 -10.39 2.77 -6.41
N VAL A 27 -9.09 3.09 -6.43
CA VAL A 27 -8.33 3.67 -5.32
C VAL A 27 -7.52 4.87 -5.78
N GLU A 28 -7.59 5.99 -5.03
CA GLU A 28 -6.77 7.19 -5.29
C GLU A 28 -5.35 7.06 -4.71
N THR A 29 -5.24 6.68 -3.43
CA THR A 29 -3.95 6.54 -2.73
C THR A 29 -3.84 5.20 -2.01
N ILE A 30 -2.68 4.55 -2.13
CA ILE A 30 -2.37 3.27 -1.48
C ILE A 30 -1.20 3.46 -0.51
N VAL A 31 -1.45 3.14 0.76
CA VAL A 31 -0.45 3.21 1.84
C VAL A 31 -0.08 1.79 2.25
N GLY A 32 1.20 1.44 2.16
CA GLY A 32 1.71 0.16 2.64
C GLY A 32 2.15 0.23 4.10
N CYS A 33 1.86 -0.81 4.88
CA CYS A 33 2.35 -0.93 6.24
C CYS A 33 3.03 -2.27 6.47
N GLY A 34 4.13 -2.28 7.22
CA GLY A 34 4.81 -3.51 7.59
C GLY A 34 6.14 -3.29 8.30
N ARG A 35 6.74 -4.40 8.76
CA ARG A 35 7.98 -4.38 9.54
C ARG A 35 9.25 -4.27 8.69
N GLY A 36 9.17 -4.61 7.40
CA GLY A 36 10.31 -4.68 6.50
C GLY A 36 10.39 -3.46 5.61
N GLU A 37 11.07 -2.41 6.06
CA GLU A 37 11.22 -1.14 5.32
C GLU A 37 11.76 -1.36 3.90
N LYS A 38 12.76 -2.24 3.72
CA LYS A 38 13.31 -2.58 2.39
C LYS A 38 12.24 -3.10 1.42
N ASN A 39 11.28 -3.89 1.90
CA ASN A 39 10.21 -4.42 1.07
C ASN A 39 9.19 -3.32 0.73
N LEU A 40 8.89 -2.42 1.68
CA LEU A 40 8.00 -1.29 1.48
C LEU A 40 8.59 -0.28 0.49
N ALA A 41 9.86 0.06 0.65
CA ALA A 41 10.60 0.89 -0.29
C ALA A 41 10.58 0.28 -1.69
N ARG A 42 10.83 -1.03 -1.81
CA ARG A 42 10.75 -1.73 -3.10
C ARG A 42 9.33 -1.73 -3.69
N ALA A 43 8.29 -1.89 -2.87
CA ALA A 43 6.90 -1.82 -3.31
C ALA A 43 6.55 -0.42 -3.84
N ARG A 44 7.08 0.63 -3.22
CA ARG A 44 6.95 2.02 -3.69
C ARG A 44 7.67 2.23 -5.02
N GLU A 45 8.92 1.78 -5.15
CA GLU A 45 9.68 1.85 -6.42
C GLU A 45 8.96 1.14 -7.58
N LEU A 46 8.26 0.05 -7.28
CA LEU A 46 7.48 -0.72 -8.25
C LEU A 46 6.07 -0.13 -8.51
N ASN A 47 5.75 1.02 -7.93
CA ASN A 47 4.45 1.70 -8.01
C ASN A 47 3.26 0.84 -7.53
N VAL A 48 3.51 -0.10 -6.61
CA VAL A 48 2.47 -0.92 -5.96
C VAL A 48 1.73 -0.11 -4.90
N ILE A 49 2.45 0.75 -4.19
CA ILE A 49 1.97 1.66 -3.15
C ILE A 49 2.55 3.06 -3.41
N ASP A 50 1.91 4.11 -2.90
CA ASP A 50 2.37 5.50 -3.04
C ASP A 50 3.24 5.92 -1.85
N GLU A 51 2.82 5.49 -0.66
CA GLU A 51 3.45 5.83 0.61
C GLU A 51 3.53 4.59 1.50
N TYR A 52 4.39 4.64 2.51
CA TYR A 52 4.46 3.57 3.49
C TYR A 52 4.77 4.11 4.88
N MET A 53 4.30 3.37 5.89
CA MET A 53 4.55 3.63 7.30
C MET A 53 4.94 2.31 7.98
N LEU A 54 5.72 2.40 9.06
CA LEU A 54 6.16 1.23 9.82
C LEU A 54 5.21 0.91 10.98
N ASP A 55 4.52 1.94 11.50
CA ASP A 55 3.48 1.78 12.50
C ASP A 55 2.10 1.65 11.82
N PRO A 56 1.34 0.57 12.10
CA PRO A 56 -0.04 0.47 11.67
C PRO A 56 -0.93 1.62 12.12
N ALA A 57 -0.67 2.23 13.29
CA ALA A 57 -1.43 3.36 13.80
C ALA A 57 -1.34 4.55 12.83
N ASP A 58 -0.11 4.96 12.49
CA ASP A 58 0.13 6.01 11.51
C ASP A 58 -0.47 5.62 10.14
N ALA A 59 -0.27 4.36 9.72
CA ALA A 59 -0.69 3.89 8.40
C ALA A 59 -2.21 4.00 8.18
N VAL A 60 -3.02 3.83 9.23
CA VAL A 60 -4.48 3.92 9.13
C VAL A 60 -5.01 5.34 9.33
N GLU A 61 -4.19 6.31 9.74
CA GLU A 61 -4.61 7.71 9.84
C GLU A 61 -4.89 8.30 8.45
N GLY A 62 -6.17 8.61 8.16
CA GLY A 62 -6.57 9.30 6.93
C GLY A 62 -8.07 9.37 6.71
#